data_AF-A0A1F6FNB1-F1
#
_entry.id   AF-A0A1F6FNB1-F1
#
_cell.length_a   1.000
_cell.length_b   1.000
_cell.length_c   1.000
_cell.angle_alpha   90.00
_cell.angle_beta   90.00
_cell.angle_gamma   90.00
#
_symmetry.space_group_name_H-M   'P 1'
#
loop_
_entity.id
_entity.type
_entity.pdbx_description
1 polymer ?
#
loop_
_entity_poly.entity_id
_entity_poly.type
_entity_poly.pdbx_seq_one_letter_code
_entity_poly.pdbx_strand_id
1 'polypeptide(L)'
;MPKKAGAKILMAGARAARLATCHKKDPGAEQRSDLERARLLLLEIIRKLAGGNTAEMQYVEQAMRELHPRTTYCQAMLIRDLADVCVTLHYLEQRSERAHEKSAEAVLCCTFLADLLGAT
;
A
#
# COMPACT_ATOMS: atom_id res chain seq x y z
N MET A 1 14.58 -4.87 -5.85
CA MET A 1 13.93 -4.05 -6.91
C MET A 1 14.52 -2.63 -6.87
N PRO A 2 14.77 -1.96 -8.01
CA PRO A 2 15.18 -0.55 -7.98
C PRO A 2 14.08 0.32 -7.35
N LYS A 3 14.43 1.13 -6.33
CA LYS A 3 13.47 1.88 -5.50
C LYS A 3 12.51 2.77 -6.31
N LYS A 4 13.03 3.43 -7.36
CA LYS A 4 12.24 4.22 -8.33
C LYS A 4 11.17 3.43 -9.09
N ALA A 5 11.39 2.14 -9.36
CA ALA A 5 10.36 1.29 -9.98
C ALA A 5 9.25 0.96 -8.98
N GLY A 6 9.62 0.73 -7.71
CA GLY A 6 8.65 0.52 -6.62
C GLY A 6 7.76 1.73 -6.39
N ALA A 7 8.34 2.93 -6.35
CA ALA A 7 7.60 4.19 -6.24
C ALA A 7 6.54 4.34 -7.33
N LYS A 8 6.90 4.06 -8.59
CA LYS A 8 5.95 4.13 -9.72
C LYS A 8 4.79 3.14 -9.58
N ILE A 9 5.08 1.90 -9.14
CA ILE A 9 4.06 0.87 -8.93
C ILE A 9 3.08 1.29 -7.83
N LEU A 10 3.58 1.77 -6.69
CA LEU A 10 2.73 2.20 -5.58
C LEU A 10 1.90 3.44 -5.93
N MET A 11 2.45 4.43 -6.65
CA MET A 11 1.67 5.58 -7.11
C MET A 11 0.59 5.20 -8.13
N ALA A 12 0.85 4.23 -9.01
CA ALA A 12 -0.17 3.70 -9.92
C ALA A 12 -1.30 3.03 -9.13
N GLY A 13 -0.97 2.14 -8.19
CA GLY A 13 -1.93 1.50 -7.29
C GLY A 13 -2.76 2.50 -6.47
N ALA A 14 -2.13 3.53 -5.90
CA ALA A 14 -2.82 4.59 -5.16
C ALA A 14 -3.84 5.35 -6.04
N ARG A 15 -3.46 5.67 -7.29
CA ARG A 15 -4.37 6.32 -8.24
C ARG A 15 -5.55 5.41 -8.61
N ALA A 16 -5.28 4.14 -8.90
CA ALA A 16 -6.32 3.16 -9.20
C ALA A 16 -7.28 2.98 -8.01
N ALA A 17 -6.75 2.87 -6.79
CA ALA A 17 -7.54 2.76 -5.55
C ALA A 17 -8.41 4.01 -5.33
N ARG A 18 -7.85 5.20 -5.54
CA ARG A 18 -8.60 6.47 -5.45
C ARG A 18 -9.74 6.53 -6.47
N LEU A 19 -9.49 6.12 -7.71
CA LEU A 19 -10.52 6.11 -8.76
C LEU A 19 -11.66 5.14 -8.42
N ALA A 20 -11.34 3.93 -7.95
CA ALA A 20 -12.32 2.94 -7.53
C ALA A 20 -13.17 3.45 -6.36
N THR A 21 -12.54 4.17 -5.42
CA THR A 21 -13.20 4.71 -4.22
C THR A 21 -14.10 5.90 -4.52
N CYS A 22 -13.59 6.92 -5.21
CA CYS A 22 -14.31 8.19 -5.42
C CYS A 22 -15.41 8.09 -6.46
N HIS A 23 -15.23 7.28 -7.51
CA HIS A 23 -16.16 7.26 -8.62
C HIS A 23 -17.13 6.06 -8.58
N LYS A 24 -16.96 5.12 -7.64
CA LYS A 24 -17.69 3.82 -7.60
C LYS A 24 -17.69 3.09 -8.95
N LYS A 25 -16.71 3.42 -9.80
CA LYS A 25 -16.55 2.87 -11.14
C LYS A 25 -15.87 1.53 -11.02
N ASP A 26 -16.31 0.60 -11.84
CA ASP A 26 -15.60 -0.67 -12.00
C ASP A 26 -14.17 -0.35 -12.46
N PRO A 27 -13.12 -0.77 -11.72
CA PRO A 27 -11.76 -0.61 -12.22
C PRO A 27 -11.64 -1.38 -13.54
N GLY A 28 -11.27 -0.67 -14.60
CA GLY A 28 -10.93 -1.29 -15.88
C GLY A 28 -9.70 -2.19 -15.73
N ALA A 29 -9.38 -2.93 -16.80
CA ALA A 29 -8.28 -3.90 -16.78
C ALA A 29 -6.94 -3.28 -16.34
N GLU A 30 -6.66 -2.04 -16.75
CA GLU A 30 -5.46 -1.31 -16.34
C GLU A 30 -5.45 -1.01 -14.83
N GLN A 31 -6.56 -0.49 -14.29
CA GLN A 31 -6.64 -0.19 -12.85
C GLN A 31 -6.55 -1.46 -12.00
N ARG A 32 -7.15 -2.57 -12.43
CA ARG A 32 -7.01 -3.86 -11.74
C ARG A 32 -5.56 -4.32 -11.73
N SER A 33 -4.86 -4.21 -12.87
CA SER A 33 -3.44 -4.54 -12.97
C SER A 33 -2.56 -3.64 -12.09
N ASP A 34 -2.88 -2.35 -11.97
CA ASP A 34 -2.17 -1.43 -11.07
C ASP A 34 -2.37 -1.79 -9.60
N LEU A 35 -3.60 -2.10 -9.20
CA LEU A 35 -3.93 -2.57 -7.84
C LEU A 35 -3.21 -3.87 -7.51
N GLU A 36 -3.23 -4.83 -8.42
CA GLU A 36 -2.56 -6.12 -8.26
C GLU A 36 -1.04 -5.95 -8.09
N ARG A 37 -0.39 -5.17 -8.97
CA ARG A 37 1.05 -4.92 -8.91
C ARG A 37 1.45 -4.22 -7.61
N ALA A 38 0.67 -3.24 -7.15
CA ALA A 38 0.90 -2.60 -5.86
C ALA A 38 0.77 -3.61 -4.71
N ARG A 39 -0.28 -4.44 -4.70
CA ARG A 39 -0.48 -5.50 -3.70
C ARG A 39 0.69 -6.49 -3.67
N LEU A 40 1.17 -6.94 -4.82
CA LEU A 40 2.32 -7.86 -4.90
C LEU A 40 3.61 -7.23 -4.35
N LEU A 41 3.83 -5.95 -4.62
CA LEU A 41 4.97 -5.22 -4.05
C LEU A 41 4.86 -5.06 -2.52
N LEU A 42 3.68 -4.74 -2.00
CA LEU A 42 3.44 -4.70 -0.56
C LEU A 42 3.65 -6.06 0.10
N LEU A 43 3.23 -7.16 -0.54
CA LEU A 43 3.52 -8.52 -0.07
C LEU A 43 5.03 -8.84 -0.07
N GLU A 44 5.79 -8.35 -1.04
CA GLU A 44 7.26 -8.46 -1.02
C GLU A 44 7.86 -7.71 0.17
N ILE A 45 7.39 -6.48 0.44
CA ILE A 45 7.80 -5.70 1.61
C ILE A 45 7.47 -6.46 2.90
N ILE A 46 6.26 -7.02 3.03
CA ILE A 46 5.87 -7.85 4.18
C ILE A 46 6.81 -9.04 4.38
N ARG A 47 7.19 -9.75 3.31
CA ARG A 47 8.14 -10.87 3.39
C ARG A 47 9.51 -10.42 3.90
N LYS A 48 10.00 -9.27 3.44
CA LYS A 48 11.27 -8.70 3.92
C LYS A 48 11.20 -8.28 5.39
N LEU A 49 10.08 -7.67 5.80
CA LEU A 49 9.82 -7.37 7.20
C LEU A 49 9.84 -8.65 8.02
N ALA A 50 9.10 -9.69 7.63
CA ALA A 50 9.08 -10.98 8.33
C ALA A 50 10.47 -11.64 8.42
N GLY A 51 11.34 -11.42 7.43
CA GLY A 51 12.74 -11.84 7.44
C GLY A 51 13.68 -11.01 8.32
N GLY A 52 13.18 -10.00 9.05
CA GLY A 52 13.97 -9.17 9.96
C GLY A 52 14.79 -8.07 9.29
N ASN A 53 14.44 -7.66 8.06
CA ASN A 53 15.14 -6.57 7.39
C ASN A 53 14.84 -5.22 8.06
N THR A 54 15.83 -4.70 8.79
CA THR A 54 15.74 -3.46 9.57
C THR A 54 15.65 -2.20 8.72
N ALA A 55 16.24 -2.19 7.51
CA ALA A 55 16.15 -1.05 6.62
C ALA A 55 14.72 -0.86 6.10
N GLU A 56 14.09 -1.95 5.69
CA GLU A 56 12.69 -1.96 5.26
C GLU A 56 11.76 -1.60 6.42
N MET A 57 12.08 -2.03 7.65
CA MET A 57 11.31 -1.69 8.84
C MET A 57 11.27 -0.17 9.10
N GLN A 58 12.42 0.50 9.09
CA GLN A 58 12.49 1.95 9.30
C GLN A 58 11.69 2.72 8.25
N TYR A 59 11.81 2.31 7.00
CA TYR A 59 11.13 2.93 5.88
C TYR A 59 9.60 2.76 5.95
N VAL A 60 9.11 1.55 6.24
CA VAL A 60 7.66 1.32 6.40
C VAL A 60 7.14 2.04 7.63
N GLU A 61 7.87 2.01 8.74
CA GLU A 61 7.50 2.73 9.96
C GLU A 61 7.35 4.23 9.69
N GLN A 62 8.25 4.84 8.92
CA GLN A 62 8.15 6.24 8.56
C GLN A 62 6.85 6.55 7.80
N ALA A 63 6.50 5.74 6.79
CA ALA A 63 5.23 5.90 6.07
C ALA A 63 4.01 5.71 6.99
N MET A 64 4.06 4.75 7.91
CA MET A 64 2.96 4.47 8.83
C MET A 64 2.82 5.55 9.91
N ARG A 65 3.90 6.23 10.30
CA ARG A 65 3.84 7.39 11.20
C ARG A 65 3.19 8.61 10.54
N GLU A 66 3.28 8.77 9.21
CA GLU A 66 2.52 9.81 8.50
C GLU A 66 1.01 9.55 8.58
N LEU A 67 0.58 8.28 8.57
CA LEU A 67 -0.82 7.89 8.76
C LEU A 67 -1.26 8.03 10.23
N HIS A 68 -0.44 7.51 11.14
CA HIS A 68 -0.75 7.37 12.56
C HIS A 68 0.42 7.87 13.43
N PRO A 69 0.59 9.19 13.59
CA PRO A 69 1.81 9.78 14.17
C PRO A 69 2.03 9.47 15.65
N ARG A 70 0.99 9.02 16.36
CA ARG A 70 1.06 8.68 17.79
C ARG A 70 1.31 7.19 18.04
N THR A 71 1.29 6.37 17.00
CA THR A 71 1.45 4.93 17.13
C THR A 71 2.93 4.58 17.25
N THR A 72 3.27 3.86 18.31
CA THR A 72 4.59 3.21 18.41
C THR A 72 4.49 1.87 17.68
N TYR A 73 5.28 1.73 16.62
CA TYR A 73 5.24 0.55 15.77
C TYR A 73 6.25 -0.49 16.21
N CYS A 74 5.81 -1.75 16.27
CA CYS A 74 6.70 -2.90 16.22
C CYS A 74 6.55 -3.61 14.87
N GLN A 75 7.51 -4.46 14.52
CA GLN A 75 7.55 -5.18 13.25
C GLN A 75 6.25 -5.95 12.96
N ALA A 76 5.66 -6.60 13.97
CA ALA A 76 4.41 -7.34 13.82
C ALA A 76 3.22 -6.43 13.46
N MET A 77 3.16 -5.21 14.02
CA MET A 77 2.14 -4.23 13.69
C MET A 77 2.29 -3.72 12.26
N LEU A 78 3.52 -3.43 11.83
CA LEU A 78 3.78 -3.00 10.45
C LEU A 78 3.36 -4.08 9.44
N ILE A 79 3.67 -5.35 9.70
CA ILE A 79 3.25 -6.48 8.87
C ILE A 79 1.73 -6.57 8.79
N ARG A 80 1.05 -6.51 9.95
CA ARG A 80 -0.41 -6.57 10.03
C ARG A 80 -1.05 -5.43 9.24
N ASP A 81 -0.59 -4.20 9.46
CA ASP A 81 -1.22 -3.03 8.86
C ASP A 81 -0.99 -2.98 7.34
N LEU A 82 0.20 -3.39 6.86
CA LEU A 82 0.43 -3.57 5.42
C LEU A 82 -0.42 -4.70 4.82
N ALA A 83 -0.66 -5.78 5.58
CA ALA A 83 -1.52 -6.87 5.14
C ALA A 83 -2.98 -6.39 5.01
N ASP A 84 -3.46 -5.57 5.96
CA ASP A 84 -4.77 -4.92 5.89
C ASP A 84 -4.90 -4.02 4.64
N VAL A 85 -3.85 -3.29 4.29
CA VAL A 85 -3.80 -2.51 3.03
C VAL A 85 -3.89 -3.46 1.83
N CYS A 86 -3.15 -4.57 1.82
CA CYS A 86 -3.22 -5.56 0.73
C CYS A 86 -4.63 -6.15 0.55
N VAL A 87 -5.31 -6.47 1.65
CA VAL A 87 -6.70 -6.95 1.63
C VAL A 87 -7.63 -5.88 1.08
N THR A 88 -7.45 -4.63 1.49
CA THR A 88 -8.25 -3.50 1.01
C THR A 88 -8.07 -3.28 -0.50
N LEU A 89 -6.82 -3.32 -1.01
CA LEU A 89 -6.55 -3.23 -2.45
C LEU A 89 -7.21 -4.38 -3.22
N HIS A 90 -7.21 -5.60 -2.67
CA HIS A 90 -7.89 -6.74 -3.27
C HIS A 90 -9.42 -6.60 -3.27
N TYR A 91 -10.00 -6.04 -2.22
CA TYR A 91 -11.43 -5.72 -2.20
C TYR A 91 -11.79 -4.66 -3.23
N LEU A 92 -10.94 -3.66 -3.46
CA LEU A 92 -11.12 -2.68 -4.54
C LEU A 92 -11.03 -3.33 -5.92
N GLU A 93 -10.08 -4.25 -6.11
CA GLU A 93 -9.94 -5.05 -7.34
C GLU A 93 -11.21 -5.86 -7.65
N GLN A 94 -11.84 -6.42 -6.62
CA GLN A 94 -13.06 -7.23 -6.71
C GLN A 94 -14.36 -6.42 -6.64
N ARG A 95 -14.29 -5.09 -6.46
CA ARG A 95 -15.46 -4.23 -6.26
C ARG A 95 -16.33 -4.63 -5.05
N SER A 96 -15.69 -5.13 -4.00
CA SER A 96 -16.38 -5.47 -2.76
C SER A 96 -16.80 -4.19 -2.02
N GLU A 97 -18.03 -4.14 -1.52
CA GLU A 97 -18.51 -3.03 -0.68
C GLU A 97 -17.68 -2.86 0.59
N ARG A 98 -17.02 -3.95 1.04
CA ARG A 98 -16.09 -3.96 2.18
C ARG A 98 -14.84 -3.10 1.96
N ALA A 99 -14.57 -2.70 0.71
CA ALA A 99 -13.42 -1.86 0.40
C ALA A 99 -13.57 -0.43 0.95
N HIS A 100 -14.79 0.07 1.12
CA HIS A 100 -15.03 1.50 1.37
C HIS A 100 -14.45 1.99 2.69
N GLU A 101 -14.51 1.19 3.75
CA GLU A 101 -14.13 1.63 5.11
C GLU A 101 -12.64 1.97 5.25
N LYS A 102 -11.76 1.24 4.56
CA LYS A 102 -10.30 1.39 4.67
C LYS A 102 -9.61 1.90 3.40
N SER A 103 -10.38 2.18 2.36
CA SER A 103 -9.86 2.60 1.05
C SER A 103 -8.99 3.86 1.10
N ALA A 104 -9.38 4.87 1.89
CA ALA A 104 -8.61 6.11 2.04
C ALA A 104 -7.24 5.87 2.67
N GLU A 105 -7.18 5.01 3.69
CA GLU A 105 -5.94 4.62 4.35
C GLU A 105 -5.03 3.84 3.40
N ALA A 106 -5.58 2.91 2.62
CA ALA A 106 -4.83 2.17 1.61
C ALA A 106 -4.23 3.09 0.52
N VAL A 107 -4.97 4.12 0.09
CA VAL A 107 -4.47 5.15 -0.84
C VAL A 107 -3.30 5.91 -0.23
N LEU A 108 -3.48 6.44 0.98
CA LEU A 108 -2.45 7.24 1.66
C LEU A 108 -1.19 6.41 1.96
N CYS A 109 -1.35 5.17 2.43
CA CYS A 109 -0.24 4.24 2.67
C CYS A 109 0.59 4.04 1.40
N CYS A 110 -0.06 3.72 0.27
CA CYS A 110 0.62 3.56 -1.01
C CYS A 110 1.33 4.85 -1.44
N THR A 111 0.71 6.02 -1.25
CA THR A 111 1.32 7.31 -1.59
C THR A 111 2.56 7.61 -0.76
N PHE A 112 2.50 7.52 0.57
CA PHE A 112 3.65 7.83 1.43
C PHE A 112 4.81 6.86 1.21
N LEU A 113 4.52 5.57 1.06
CA LEU A 113 5.53 4.58 0.68
C LEU A 113 6.17 4.93 -0.67
N ALA A 114 5.36 5.33 -1.66
CA ALA A 114 5.90 5.70 -2.96
C ALA A 114 6.81 6.94 -2.91
N ASP A 115 6.41 7.97 -2.18
CA ASP A 115 7.18 9.21 -2.03
C ASP A 115 8.54 8.93 -1.38
N LEU A 116 8.54 8.12 -0.32
CA LEU A 116 9.77 7.69 0.35
C LEU A 116 10.67 6.86 -0.57
N LEU A 117 10.12 5.92 -1.38
CA LEU A 117 10.91 5.16 -2.37
C LEU A 117 11.42 6.02 -3.53
N GLY A 118 10.72 7.10 -3.85
CA GLY A 118 11.10 8.04 -4.91
C GLY A 118 12.17 9.03 -4.47
N ALA A 119 12.22 9.36 -3.17
CA ALA A 119 13.20 10.26 -2.57
C ALA A 119 14.57 9.60 -2.31
N THR A 120 14.63 8.26 -2.27
CA THR A 120 15.84 7.45 -2.10
C THR A 120 16.48 6.99 -3.40
#